data_AF-A0A945AV55-F1
#
_entry.id   AF-A0A945AV55-F1
#
_cell.length_a   1.000
_cell.length_b   1.000
_cell.length_c   1.000
_cell.angle_alpha   90.00
_cell.angle_beta   90.00
_cell.angle_gamma   90.00
#
_symmetry.space_group_name_H-M   'P 1'
#
loop_
_entity.id
_entity.type
_entity.pdbx_description
1 polymer ?
#
loop_
_entity_poly.entity_id
_entity_poly.type
_entity_poly.pdbx_seq_one_letter_code
_entity_poly.pdbx_strand_id
1 'polypeptide(L)'
;MSTATMKLTPIARRAIEDFPNFDLEKLLGTVFEPIQGCRVAILIDLADTSQMYNYSFLKDPDLPIQKKAYEVFHQGLKQGLAEKIGVTGGEMFAYCETGGSNLDLPDEAVDVNGDIISLEKSVYTKYDLILCISTFSATAPLTASAKKFGFRGATLHGLNDIILATGLAVDYREVSIEAEKMRLALTKADYFEIDF
;
A
#
# COMPACT_ATOMS: atom_id res chain seq x y z
N MET A 1 3.42 38.92 -27.97
CA MET A 1 3.29 37.76 -27.08
C MET A 1 2.09 36.96 -27.57
N SER A 2 2.30 35.75 -28.06
CA SER A 2 1.22 34.91 -28.59
C SER A 2 0.63 34.12 -27.42
N THR A 3 -0.55 34.53 -26.95
CA THR A 3 -1.36 33.73 -26.04
C THR A 3 -1.86 32.51 -26.82
N ALA A 4 -1.15 31.40 -26.70
CA ALA A 4 -1.64 30.12 -27.17
C ALA A 4 -2.91 29.81 -26.38
N THR A 5 -4.06 29.84 -27.05
CA THR A 5 -5.34 29.45 -26.48
C THR A 5 -5.25 27.95 -26.16
N MET A 6 -4.97 27.61 -24.90
CA MET A 6 -5.06 26.22 -24.44
C MET A 6 -6.51 25.80 -24.57
N LYS A 7 -6.79 24.85 -25.47
CA LYS A 7 -8.09 24.17 -25.50
C LYS A 7 -8.22 23.41 -24.18
N LEU A 8 -9.13 23.87 -23.33
CA LEU A 8 -9.56 23.14 -22.14
C LEU A 8 -10.03 21.76 -22.59
N THR A 9 -9.28 20.73 -22.21
CA THR A 9 -9.74 19.35 -22.38
C THR A 9 -10.70 19.08 -21.23
N PRO A 10 -11.99 18.83 -21.47
CA PRO A 10 -12.92 18.55 -20.39
C PRO A 10 -12.42 17.33 -19.61
N ILE A 11 -12.38 17.46 -18.28
CA ILE A 11 -12.08 16.34 -17.39
C ILE A 11 -13.25 15.36 -17.52
N ALA A 12 -13.07 14.33 -18.35
CA ALA A 12 -14.04 13.26 -18.48
C ALA A 12 -14.11 12.51 -17.15
N ARG A 13 -15.28 12.51 -16.50
CA ARG A 13 -15.53 11.64 -15.36
C ARG A 13 -15.46 10.20 -15.84
N ARG A 14 -14.52 9.43 -15.28
CA ARG A 14 -14.45 7.98 -15.49
C ARG A 14 -15.40 7.28 -14.52
N ALA A 15 -16.15 6.31 -15.03
CA ALA A 15 -16.89 5.35 -14.22
C ALA A 15 -15.98 4.16 -13.85
N ILE A 16 -16.41 3.29 -12.93
CA ILE A 16 -15.60 2.14 -12.49
C ILE A 16 -15.33 1.19 -13.67
N GLU A 17 -16.28 1.08 -14.59
CA GLU A 17 -16.20 0.22 -15.78
C GLU A 17 -15.15 0.68 -16.79
N ASP A 18 -14.67 1.93 -16.68
CA ASP A 18 -13.59 2.48 -17.50
C ASP A 18 -12.20 2.03 -17.02
N PHE A 19 -12.11 1.44 -15.83
CA PHE A 19 -10.86 0.91 -15.28
C PHE A 19 -10.67 -0.56 -15.66
N PRO A 20 -9.42 -1.01 -15.86
CA PRO A 20 -9.14 -2.43 -15.98
C PRO A 20 -9.55 -3.16 -14.69
N ASN A 21 -9.74 -4.48 -14.77
CA ASN A 21 -9.90 -5.29 -13.57
C ASN A 21 -8.64 -5.24 -12.71
N PHE A 22 -8.82 -5.28 -11.39
CA PHE A 22 -7.72 -5.36 -10.44
C PHE A 22 -6.88 -6.62 -10.67
N ASP A 23 -5.56 -6.46 -10.67
CA ASP A 23 -4.58 -7.53 -10.82
C ASP A 23 -3.41 -7.28 -9.86
N LEU A 24 -3.28 -8.14 -8.84
CA LEU A 24 -2.24 -8.02 -7.83
C LEU A 24 -0.83 -8.23 -8.40
N GLU A 25 -0.66 -9.13 -9.38
CA GLU A 25 0.63 -9.35 -10.03
C GLU A 25 1.08 -8.09 -10.74
N LYS A 26 0.17 -7.50 -11.51
CA LYS A 26 0.42 -6.24 -12.22
C LYS A 26 0.73 -5.11 -11.24
N LEU A 27 -0.05 -4.97 -10.16
CA LEU A 27 0.21 -3.94 -9.15
C LEU A 27 1.62 -4.09 -8.57
N LEU A 28 1.95 -5.27 -8.05
CA LEU A 28 3.24 -5.50 -7.40
C LEU A 28 4.41 -5.38 -8.38
N GLY A 29 4.25 -5.88 -9.60
CA GLY A 29 5.28 -5.83 -10.64
C GLY A 29 5.53 -4.44 -11.19
N THR A 30 4.52 -3.57 -11.25
CA THR A 30 4.65 -2.19 -11.78
C THR A 30 5.05 -1.18 -10.71
N VAL A 31 4.69 -1.40 -9.45
CA VAL A 31 5.03 -0.48 -8.35
C VAL A 31 6.43 -0.74 -7.79
N PHE A 32 6.83 -2.01 -7.65
CA PHE A 32 8.05 -2.38 -6.92
C PHE A 32 9.17 -2.92 -7.80
N GLU A 33 9.24 -2.54 -9.07
CA GLU A 33 10.30 -2.99 -9.97
C GLU A 33 11.71 -2.53 -9.49
N PRO A 34 12.71 -3.43 -9.38
CA PRO A 34 12.59 -4.89 -9.44
C PRO A 34 12.04 -5.47 -8.13
N ILE A 35 11.05 -6.38 -8.23
CA ILE A 35 10.44 -7.04 -7.06
C ILE A 35 11.01 -8.44 -6.81
N GLN A 36 11.53 -9.09 -7.85
CA GLN A 36 12.11 -10.43 -7.75
C GLN A 36 13.23 -10.48 -6.71
N GLY A 37 13.21 -11.52 -5.89
CA GLY A 37 14.15 -11.76 -4.80
C GLY A 37 13.77 -11.11 -3.48
N CYS A 38 12.78 -10.21 -3.45
CA CYS A 38 12.35 -9.59 -2.21
C CYS A 38 11.62 -10.56 -1.28
N ARG A 39 11.84 -10.38 0.02
CA ARG A 39 10.99 -10.93 1.07
C ARG A 39 9.94 -9.90 1.47
N VAL A 40 8.67 -10.27 1.36
CA VAL A 40 7.51 -9.37 1.54
C VAL A 40 6.86 -9.63 2.91
N ALA A 41 6.54 -8.57 3.66
CA ALA A 41 5.68 -8.61 4.83
C ALA A 41 4.42 -7.78 4.62
N ILE A 42 3.34 -8.16 5.28
CA ILE A 42 2.09 -7.39 5.35
C ILE A 42 1.89 -6.95 6.79
N LEU A 43 1.68 -5.65 7.01
CA LEU A 43 1.30 -5.09 8.29
C LEU A 43 -0.15 -4.66 8.25
N ILE A 44 -0.88 -4.98 9.32
CA ILE A 44 -2.24 -4.50 9.58
C ILE A 44 -2.30 -3.86 10.97
N ASP A 45 -3.28 -3.00 11.20
CA ASP A 45 -3.64 -2.52 12.52
C ASP A 45 -4.87 -3.24 13.08
N LEU A 46 -4.87 -3.48 14.38
CA LEU A 46 -6.01 -4.00 15.13
C LEU A 46 -6.12 -3.24 16.46
N ALA A 47 -7.34 -2.87 16.87
CA ALA A 47 -7.58 -2.36 18.22
C ALA A 47 -7.28 -3.42 19.30
N ASP A 48 -7.59 -4.68 18.99
CA ASP A 48 -7.22 -5.86 19.79
C ASP A 48 -6.32 -6.77 18.95
N THR A 49 -5.00 -6.67 19.15
CA THR A 49 -3.99 -7.43 18.42
C THR A 49 -4.03 -8.93 18.72
N SER A 50 -4.70 -9.36 19.80
CA SER A 50 -4.90 -10.79 20.07
C SER A 50 -5.73 -11.46 18.98
N GLN A 51 -6.54 -10.68 18.24
CA GLN A 51 -7.31 -11.17 17.12
C GLN A 51 -6.45 -11.65 15.94
N MET A 52 -5.15 -11.35 15.94
CA MET A 52 -4.19 -11.87 14.95
C MET A 52 -4.02 -13.39 15.05
N TYR A 53 -4.20 -13.97 16.23
CA TYR A 53 -4.07 -15.42 16.44
C TYR A 53 -4.98 -16.20 15.49
N ASN A 54 -4.37 -17.05 14.65
CA ASN A 54 -5.06 -17.80 13.60
C ASN A 54 -6.01 -16.96 12.73
N TYR A 55 -5.66 -15.69 12.50
CA TYR A 55 -6.46 -14.73 11.73
C TYR A 55 -7.89 -14.57 12.27
N SER A 56 -8.09 -14.63 13.59
CA SER A 56 -9.43 -14.59 14.18
C SER A 56 -10.19 -13.28 13.89
N PHE A 57 -9.49 -12.18 13.58
CA PHE A 57 -10.07 -10.91 13.11
C PHE A 57 -10.96 -11.07 11.86
N LEU A 58 -10.79 -12.14 11.06
CA LEU A 58 -11.65 -12.42 9.91
C LEU A 58 -13.13 -12.61 10.29
N LYS A 59 -13.40 -12.94 11.55
CA LYS A 59 -14.77 -13.12 12.08
C LYS A 59 -15.45 -11.79 12.42
N ASP A 60 -14.68 -10.72 12.60
CA ASP A 60 -15.20 -9.42 13.01
C ASP A 60 -15.67 -8.61 11.79
N PRO A 61 -16.98 -8.33 11.61
CA PRO A 61 -17.46 -7.56 10.46
C PRO A 61 -16.92 -6.13 10.39
N ASP A 62 -16.45 -5.57 11.50
CA ASP A 62 -15.99 -4.18 11.61
C ASP A 62 -14.52 -3.98 11.16
N LEU A 63 -13.86 -5.05 10.69
CA LEU A 63 -12.48 -5.04 10.18
C LEU A 63 -12.38 -5.33 8.66
N PRO A 64 -13.14 -4.61 7.79
CA PRO A 64 -13.16 -4.90 6.36
C PRO A 64 -11.82 -4.65 5.67
N ILE A 65 -11.02 -3.69 6.16
CA ILE A 65 -9.70 -3.34 5.61
C ILE A 65 -8.73 -4.51 5.82
N GLN A 66 -8.66 -5.02 7.05
CA GLN A 66 -7.77 -6.11 7.44
C GLN A 66 -8.18 -7.42 6.77
N LYS A 67 -9.50 -7.67 6.61
CA LYS A 67 -9.99 -8.77 5.78
C LYS A 67 -9.52 -8.66 4.34
N LYS A 68 -9.61 -7.47 3.74
CA LYS A 68 -9.16 -7.24 2.37
C LYS A 68 -7.64 -7.43 2.24
N ALA A 69 -6.86 -7.01 3.23
CA ALA A 69 -5.42 -7.28 3.31
C ALA A 69 -5.14 -8.80 3.27
N TYR A 70 -5.90 -9.59 4.03
CA TYR A 70 -5.79 -11.03 4.05
C TYR A 70 -6.22 -11.68 2.72
N GLU A 71 -7.43 -11.37 2.25
CA GLU A 71 -8.07 -11.99 1.09
C GLU A 71 -7.35 -11.68 -0.22
N VAL A 72 -6.88 -10.44 -0.38
CA VAL A 72 -6.25 -10.00 -1.62
C VAL A 72 -4.76 -10.25 -1.58
N PHE A 73 -4.06 -9.73 -0.56
CA PHE A 73 -2.60 -9.71 -0.56
C PHE A 73 -2.00 -10.98 0.04
N HIS A 74 -2.38 -11.35 1.26
CA HIS A 74 -1.81 -12.53 1.91
C HIS A 74 -2.17 -13.82 1.16
N GLN A 75 -3.45 -14.02 0.86
CA GLN A 75 -3.91 -15.19 0.11
C GLN A 75 -3.40 -15.17 -1.33
N GLY A 76 -3.38 -14.03 -2.00
CA GLY A 76 -2.81 -13.90 -3.34
C GLY A 76 -1.35 -14.39 -3.39
N LEU A 77 -0.51 -13.89 -2.48
CA LEU A 77 0.89 -14.33 -2.36
C LEU A 77 1.00 -15.82 -2.04
N LYS A 78 0.20 -16.33 -1.09
CA LYS A 78 0.23 -17.73 -0.64
C LYS A 78 -0.27 -18.71 -1.71
N GLN A 79 -1.18 -18.29 -2.59
CA GLN A 79 -1.78 -19.12 -3.64
C GLN A 79 -0.98 -19.14 -4.94
N GLY A 80 0.35 -18.99 -4.85
CA GLY A 80 1.28 -19.17 -5.96
C GLY A 80 1.78 -17.89 -6.62
N LEU A 81 1.21 -16.72 -6.32
CA LEU A 81 1.73 -15.46 -6.86
C LEU A 81 3.17 -15.21 -6.41
N ALA A 82 3.50 -15.52 -5.15
CA ALA A 82 4.84 -15.31 -4.63
C ALA A 82 5.91 -16.06 -5.45
N GLU A 83 5.65 -17.33 -5.77
CA GLU A 83 6.51 -18.13 -6.64
C GLU A 83 6.58 -17.55 -8.06
N LYS A 84 5.43 -17.17 -8.62
CA LYS A 84 5.32 -16.62 -9.98
C LYS A 84 6.16 -15.36 -10.20
N ILE A 85 6.15 -14.43 -9.24
CA ILE A 85 6.92 -13.18 -9.31
C ILE A 85 8.29 -13.26 -8.62
N GLY A 86 8.66 -14.45 -8.12
CA GLY A 86 9.95 -14.73 -7.51
C GLY A 86 10.20 -13.98 -6.20
N VAL A 87 9.16 -13.79 -5.37
CA VAL A 87 9.28 -13.25 -4.01
C VAL A 87 9.11 -14.34 -2.96
N THR A 88 9.52 -14.04 -1.74
CA THR A 88 9.31 -14.92 -0.57
C THR A 88 8.56 -14.19 0.55
N GLY A 89 8.14 -14.92 1.57
CA GLY A 89 7.38 -14.36 2.70
C GLY A 89 5.89 -14.28 2.42
N GLY A 90 5.29 -13.11 2.66
CA GLY A 90 3.85 -12.89 2.68
C GLY A 90 3.25 -13.09 4.07
N GLU A 91 4.08 -13.17 5.12
CA GLU A 91 3.62 -13.22 6.50
C GLU A 91 2.90 -11.92 6.89
N MET A 92 1.87 -12.04 7.71
CA MET A 92 1.10 -10.92 8.24
C MET A 92 1.46 -10.69 9.70
N PHE A 93 1.51 -9.42 10.11
CA PHE A 93 1.69 -9.01 11.49
C PHE A 93 0.70 -7.89 11.83
N ALA A 94 0.18 -7.90 13.06
CA ALA A 94 -0.74 -6.88 13.54
C ALA A 94 -0.09 -6.02 14.62
N TYR A 95 -0.14 -4.70 14.45
CA TYR A 95 0.24 -3.75 15.50
C TYR A 95 -1.02 -3.08 16.08
N CYS A 96 -0.90 -2.51 17.28
CA CYS A 96 -2.02 -1.80 17.90
C CYS A 96 -2.35 -0.53 17.12
N GLU A 97 -3.63 -0.32 16.79
CA GLU A 97 -4.04 0.87 16.03
C GLU A 97 -3.61 2.17 16.71
N THR A 98 -3.21 3.16 15.91
CA THR A 98 -2.61 4.40 16.41
C THR A 98 -3.65 5.43 16.85
N GLY A 99 -4.92 5.27 16.46
CA GLY A 99 -5.98 6.26 16.68
C GLY A 99 -5.88 7.52 15.81
N GLY A 100 -4.92 7.58 14.88
CA GLY A 100 -4.72 8.73 14.00
C GLY A 100 -3.68 8.49 12.91
N SER A 101 -3.82 9.20 11.78
CA SER A 101 -2.90 9.09 10.65
C SER A 101 -1.55 9.75 10.95
N ASN A 102 -0.47 9.09 10.50
CA ASN A 102 0.92 9.51 10.61
C ASN A 102 1.46 9.67 12.03
N LEU A 103 0.79 9.07 13.02
CA LEU A 103 1.34 8.90 14.36
C LEU A 103 2.37 7.77 14.38
N ASP A 104 3.24 7.77 15.39
CA ASP A 104 4.28 6.76 15.53
C ASP A 104 3.67 5.36 15.66
N LEU A 105 4.23 4.40 14.91
CA LEU A 105 3.85 3.00 15.03
C LEU A 105 4.47 2.41 16.32
N PRO A 106 3.71 1.63 17.10
CA PRO A 106 4.30 0.90 18.22
C PRO A 106 5.32 -0.11 17.71
N ASP A 107 6.41 -0.33 18.45
CA ASP A 107 7.37 -1.40 18.12
C ASP A 107 6.74 -2.79 18.36
N GLU A 108 5.78 -2.89 19.28
CA GLU A 108 5.10 -4.15 19.56
C GLU A 108 4.11 -4.51 18.44
N ALA A 109 4.22 -5.74 17.95
CA ALA A 109 3.27 -6.37 17.05
C ALA A 109 3.04 -7.83 17.43
N VAL A 110 2.02 -8.45 16.85
CA VAL A 110 1.64 -9.84 17.08
C VAL A 110 1.66 -10.59 15.75
N ASP A 111 2.18 -11.82 15.75
CA ASP A 111 2.15 -12.69 14.58
C ASP A 111 0.91 -13.60 14.56
N VAL A 112 0.77 -14.43 13.52
CA VAL A 112 -0.36 -15.38 13.39
C VAL A 112 -0.42 -16.44 14.51
N ASN A 113 0.71 -16.75 15.15
CA ASN A 113 0.78 -17.71 16.25
C ASN A 113 0.35 -17.08 17.59
N GLY A 114 0.14 -15.76 17.61
CA GLY A 114 -0.16 -15.00 18.82
C GLY A 114 1.10 -14.57 19.59
N ASP A 115 2.28 -14.74 18.99
CA ASP A 115 3.53 -14.34 19.62
C ASP A 115 3.72 -12.82 19.50
N ILE A 116 4.09 -12.20 20.62
CA ILE A 116 4.46 -10.78 20.67
C ILE A 116 5.88 -10.63 20.11
N ILE A 117 6.03 -9.78 19.11
CA ILE A 117 7.28 -9.50 18.40
C ILE A 117 7.57 -7.99 18.35
N SER A 118 8.82 -7.66 18.04
CA SER A 118 9.25 -6.28 17.75
C SER A 118 9.26 -6.05 16.24
N LEU A 119 8.58 -5.00 15.76
CA LEU A 119 8.60 -4.58 14.37
C LEU A 119 10.03 -4.28 13.93
N GLU A 120 10.82 -3.54 14.73
CA GLU A 120 12.21 -3.23 14.37
C GLU A 120 13.06 -4.51 14.18
N LYS A 121 13.00 -5.43 15.14
CA LYS A 121 13.90 -6.61 15.17
C LYS A 121 13.40 -7.79 14.34
N SER A 122 12.08 -7.95 14.21
CA SER A 122 11.49 -9.12 13.57
C SER A 122 10.91 -8.83 12.20
N VAL A 123 10.63 -7.57 11.87
CA VAL A 123 10.05 -7.18 10.57
C VAL A 123 10.97 -6.26 9.80
N TYR A 124 11.24 -5.04 10.27
CA TYR A 124 11.97 -4.01 9.52
C TYR A 124 13.38 -4.42 9.11
N THR A 125 14.04 -5.27 9.89
CA THR A 125 15.39 -5.80 9.61
C THR A 125 15.41 -7.08 8.78
N LYS A 126 14.25 -7.71 8.52
CA LYS A 126 14.16 -9.05 7.90
C LYS A 126 13.45 -9.07 6.55
N TYR A 127 12.81 -7.99 6.15
CA TYR A 127 11.97 -7.90 4.96
C TYR A 127 12.42 -6.75 4.08
N ASP A 128 12.36 -6.96 2.77
CA ASP A 128 12.77 -5.98 1.76
C ASP A 128 11.60 -5.10 1.31
N LEU A 129 10.36 -5.63 1.43
CA LEU A 129 9.13 -4.95 1.07
C LEU A 129 8.10 -5.12 2.18
N ILE A 130 7.54 -4.00 2.66
CA ILE A 130 6.50 -3.98 3.68
C ILE A 130 5.26 -3.28 3.14
N LEU A 131 4.16 -4.02 3.06
CA LEU A 131 2.85 -3.52 2.68
C LEU A 131 2.04 -3.24 3.94
N CYS A 132 1.86 -1.98 4.31
CA CYS A 132 1.06 -1.57 5.46
C CYS A 132 -0.37 -1.26 5.00
N ILE A 133 -1.31 -2.11 5.37
CA ILE A 133 -2.71 -2.05 4.97
C ILE A 133 -3.53 -1.86 6.25
N SER A 134 -3.93 -0.62 6.51
CA SER A 134 -4.39 -0.20 7.85
C SER A 134 -5.59 0.76 7.80
N THR A 135 -6.24 0.95 8.94
CA THR A 135 -7.30 1.94 9.12
C THR A 135 -6.74 3.36 9.01
N PHE A 136 -5.69 3.65 9.77
CA PHE A 136 -5.00 4.95 9.72
C PHE A 136 -3.77 4.89 8.82
N SER A 137 -3.47 6.00 8.15
CA SER A 137 -2.29 6.06 7.29
C SER A 137 -1.00 6.02 8.12
N ALA A 138 -0.07 5.15 7.74
CA ALA A 138 1.25 5.03 8.33
C ALA A 138 2.36 5.63 7.44
N THR A 139 2.03 6.53 6.51
CA THR A 139 2.98 6.98 5.48
C THR A 139 4.25 7.60 6.09
N ALA A 140 4.09 8.56 7.01
CA ALA A 140 5.23 9.22 7.65
C ALA A 140 6.11 8.26 8.49
N PRO A 141 5.57 7.49 9.46
CA PRO A 141 6.39 6.59 10.27
C PRO A 141 7.02 5.47 9.44
N LEU A 142 6.28 4.89 8.48
CA LEU A 142 6.83 3.83 7.63
C LEU A 142 7.94 4.35 6.71
N THR A 143 7.82 5.59 6.21
CA THR A 143 8.90 6.24 5.43
C THR A 143 10.15 6.45 6.28
N ALA A 144 10.00 6.90 7.53
CA ALA A 144 11.12 7.07 8.45
C ALA A 144 11.81 5.74 8.74
N SER A 145 11.04 4.68 9.02
CA SER A 145 11.55 3.33 9.23
C SER A 145 12.20 2.74 7.98
N ALA A 146 11.60 2.91 6.79
CA ALA A 146 12.18 2.48 5.52
C ALA A 146 13.57 3.10 5.30
N LYS A 147 13.72 4.40 5.58
CA LYS A 147 15.01 5.09 5.50
C LYS A 147 16.03 4.59 6.54
N LYS A 148 15.57 4.22 7.74
CA LYS A 148 16.41 3.73 8.84
C LYS A 148 16.90 2.30 8.60
N PHE A 149 16.04 1.42 8.11
CA PHE A 149 16.29 -0.02 8.03
C PHE A 149 16.55 -0.55 6.60
N GLY A 150 16.27 0.25 5.57
CA GLY A 150 16.61 -0.06 4.18
C GLY A 150 15.57 -0.88 3.42
N PHE A 151 14.39 -1.11 3.98
CA PHE A 151 13.27 -1.75 3.26
C PHE A 151 12.50 -0.74 2.39
N ARG A 152 11.72 -1.24 1.43
CA ARG A 152 10.74 -0.46 0.66
C ARG A 152 9.36 -0.59 1.30
N GLY A 153 8.63 0.50 1.45
CA GLY A 153 7.32 0.51 2.11
C GLY A 153 6.22 1.04 1.19
N ALA A 154 5.02 0.48 1.32
CA ALA A 154 3.81 1.08 0.76
C ALA A 154 2.68 1.08 1.80
N THR A 155 1.88 2.13 1.79
CA THR A 155 0.74 2.28 2.70
C THR A 155 -0.56 2.31 1.92
N LEU A 156 -1.45 1.37 2.20
CA LEU A 156 -2.76 1.21 1.57
C LEU A 156 -3.87 1.42 2.61
N HIS A 157 -3.93 2.63 3.16
CA HIS A 157 -4.90 2.95 4.19
C HIS A 157 -6.32 3.00 3.64
N GLY A 158 -7.30 2.55 4.43
CA GLY A 158 -8.71 2.57 4.01
C GLY A 158 -9.04 1.62 2.84
N LEU A 159 -8.18 0.62 2.56
CA LEU A 159 -8.33 -0.31 1.45
C LEU A 159 -9.76 -0.88 1.38
N ASN A 160 -10.37 -0.75 0.20
CA ASN A 160 -11.73 -1.21 -0.07
C ASN A 160 -11.88 -1.56 -1.57
N ASP A 161 -13.04 -2.11 -1.93
CA ASP A 161 -13.29 -2.60 -3.28
C ASP A 161 -13.26 -1.49 -4.35
N ILE A 162 -13.63 -0.26 -4.00
CA ILE A 162 -13.54 0.88 -4.92
C ILE A 162 -12.07 1.21 -5.20
N ILE A 163 -11.23 1.25 -4.17
CA ILE A 163 -9.79 1.51 -4.33
C ILE A 163 -9.14 0.41 -5.18
N LEU A 164 -9.48 -0.86 -4.93
CA LEU A 164 -9.01 -2.00 -5.72
C LEU A 164 -9.43 -1.89 -7.19
N ALA A 165 -10.70 -1.60 -7.45
CA ALA A 165 -11.27 -1.51 -8.79
C ALA A 165 -10.88 -0.24 -9.56
N THR A 166 -10.20 0.72 -8.92
CA THR A 166 -9.83 2.00 -9.54
C THR A 166 -8.34 2.27 -9.42
N GLY A 167 -7.92 2.98 -8.36
CA GLY A 167 -6.57 3.47 -8.17
C GLY A 167 -5.51 2.37 -8.17
N LEU A 168 -5.83 1.16 -7.73
CA LEU A 168 -4.89 0.03 -7.71
C LEU A 168 -4.96 -0.88 -8.95
N ALA A 169 -5.94 -0.70 -9.83
CA ALA A 169 -6.08 -1.53 -11.04
C ALA A 169 -5.28 -1.00 -12.24
N VAL A 170 -4.91 0.29 -12.22
CA VAL A 170 -4.20 0.95 -13.31
C VAL A 170 -2.74 0.49 -13.43
N ASP A 171 -2.10 0.81 -14.56
CA ASP A 171 -0.67 0.57 -14.73
C ASP A 171 0.14 1.70 -14.09
N TYR A 172 0.90 1.40 -13.03
CA TYR A 172 1.68 2.41 -12.32
C TYR A 172 2.85 2.97 -13.14
N ARG A 173 3.24 2.33 -14.24
CA ARG A 173 4.22 2.91 -15.17
C ARG A 173 3.64 4.08 -15.93
N GLU A 174 2.37 3.98 -16.36
CA GLU A 174 1.66 5.11 -16.98
C GLU A 174 1.42 6.23 -15.97
N VAL A 175 0.99 5.89 -14.75
CA VAL A 175 0.83 6.86 -13.66
C VAL A 175 2.15 7.59 -13.39
N SER A 176 3.26 6.86 -13.34
CA SER A 176 4.60 7.44 -13.14
C SER A 176 4.97 8.41 -14.27
N ILE A 177 4.72 8.06 -15.54
CA ILE A 177 4.97 8.93 -16.69
C ILE A 177 4.17 10.22 -16.59
N GLU A 178 2.86 10.14 -16.30
CA GLU A 178 2.00 11.33 -16.20
C GLU A 178 2.35 12.18 -14.97
N ALA A 179 2.64 11.54 -13.83
CA ALA A 179 3.10 12.23 -12.63
C ALA A 179 4.44 12.95 -12.86
N GLU A 180 5.35 12.35 -13.63
CA GLU A 180 6.64 12.97 -13.96
C GLU A 180 6.48 14.22 -14.83
N LYS A 181 5.51 14.26 -15.75
CA LYS A 181 5.19 15.48 -16.50
C LYS A 181 4.78 16.62 -15.56
N MET A 182 3.94 16.33 -14.58
CA MET A 182 3.54 17.30 -13.56
C MET A 182 4.73 17.73 -12.70
N ARG A 183 5.55 16.77 -12.23
CA ARG A 183 6.76 17.06 -11.45
C ARG A 183 7.69 17.99 -12.22
N LEU A 184 7.96 17.72 -13.49
CA LEU A 184 8.81 18.55 -14.33
C LEU A 184 8.24 19.96 -14.54
N ALA A 185 6.93 20.08 -14.79
CA ALA A 185 6.28 21.37 -15.00
C ALA A 185 6.23 22.23 -13.72
N LEU A 186 6.04 21.60 -12.54
CA LEU A 186 5.91 22.29 -11.26
C LEU A 186 7.26 22.53 -10.56
N THR A 187 8.31 21.79 -10.92
CA THR A 187 9.64 21.97 -10.34
C THR A 187 10.17 23.36 -10.66
N LYS A 188 10.33 24.20 -9.61
CA LYS A 188 10.76 25.61 -9.68
C LYS A 188 9.72 26.56 -10.31
N ALA A 189 8.45 26.16 -10.40
CA ALA A 189 7.38 27.10 -10.72
C ALA A 189 7.18 28.07 -9.54
N ASP A 190 7.07 29.36 -9.81
CA ASP A 190 6.79 30.37 -8.78
C ASP A 190 5.30 30.40 -8.41
N TYR A 191 4.42 30.00 -9.33
CA TYR A 191 2.97 29.90 -9.13
C TYR A 191 2.35 28.89 -10.09
N PHE A 192 1.17 28.39 -9.75
CA PHE A 192 0.26 27.68 -10.65
C PHE A 192 -1.17 28.13 -10.35
N GLU A 193 -2.06 28.02 -11.34
CA GLU A 193 -3.47 28.40 -11.24
C GLU A 193 -4.33 27.20 -11.63
N ILE A 194 -5.42 26.98 -10.89
CA ILE A 194 -6.40 25.93 -11.17
C ILE A 194 -7.77 26.61 -11.25
N ASP A 195 -8.39 26.55 -12.42
CA ASP A 195 -9.76 27.01 -12.67
C ASP A 195 -10.69 25.80 -12.87
N PHE A 196 -11.92 25.91 -12.37
CA PHE A 196 -12.96 24.86 -12.43
C PHE A 196 -14.19 25.32 -13.21
#